data_AF-A0AAN6XQH9-F1
#
_entry.id   AF-A0AAN6XQH9-F1
#
_cell.length_a   1.000
_cell.length_b   1.000
_cell.length_c   1.000
_cell.angle_alpha   90.00
_cell.angle_beta   90.00
_cell.angle_gamma   90.00
#
_symmetry.space_group_name_H-M   'P 1'
#
loop_
_entity.id
_entity.type
_entity.pdbx_description
1 polymer ?
#
loop_
_entity_poly.entity_id
_entity_poly.type
_entity_poly.pdbx_seq_one_letter_code
_entity_poly.pdbx_strand_id
1 'polypeptide(L)'
;MATGVSVDRIVDVLKEITGASKPRDGQIEAVKRLVVERKDTVLIAATGYGKSAVLFAFSALVDKITIQIVPLVKLGESQRDEIARKLPKSNPIWIDADTHRTVCYFWFPC
;
A
#
# COMPACT_ATOMS: atom_id res chain seq x y z
N MET A 1 15.81 -12.75 9.35
CA MET A 1 14.80 -12.96 10.41
C MET A 1 13.44 -12.60 9.84
N ALA A 2 12.55 -13.57 9.65
CA ALA A 2 11.17 -13.29 9.27
C ALA A 2 10.38 -13.01 10.55
N THR A 3 10.07 -11.75 10.83
CA THR A 3 9.03 -11.40 11.79
C THR A 3 7.72 -11.92 11.20
N GLY A 4 7.19 -13.02 11.75
CA GLY A 4 5.93 -13.59 11.29
C GLY A 4 4.81 -12.56 11.54
N VAL A 5 4.30 -11.96 10.48
CA VAL A 5 3.15 -11.05 10.57
C VAL A 5 1.95 -11.89 10.99
N SER A 6 1.39 -11.63 12.18
CA SER A 6 0.19 -12.31 12.67
C SER A 6 -1.06 -11.78 11.96
N VAL A 7 -2.12 -12.60 11.97
CA VAL A 7 -3.43 -12.19 11.41
C VAL A 7 -4.02 -11.01 12.18
N ASP A 8 -3.82 -10.95 13.50
CA ASP A 8 -4.27 -9.82 14.32
C ASP A 8 -3.63 -8.51 13.87
N ARG A 9 -2.33 -8.54 13.56
CA ARG A 9 -1.61 -7.36 13.05
C ARG A 9 -2.14 -6.89 11.70
N ILE A 10 -2.55 -7.82 10.83
CA ILE A 10 -3.19 -7.49 9.55
C ILE A 10 -4.51 -6.76 9.79
N VAL A 11 -5.33 -7.27 10.70
CA VAL A 11 -6.63 -6.69 11.04
C VAL A 11 -6.46 -5.28 11.60
N ASP A 12 -5.50 -5.07 12.50
CA ASP A 12 -5.26 -3.75 13.10
C ASP A 12 -4.83 -2.71 12.06
N VAL A 13 -3.91 -3.07 11.17
CA VAL A 13 -3.45 -2.17 10.09
C VAL A 13 -4.60 -1.86 9.12
N LEU A 14 -5.42 -2.86 8.77
CA LEU A 14 -6.59 -2.62 7.92
C LEU A 14 -7.62 -1.70 8.58
N LYS A 15 -7.83 -1.81 9.90
CA LYS A 15 -8.71 -0.89 10.64
C LYS A 15 -8.17 0.54 10.61
N GLU A 16 -6.87 0.72 10.83
CA GLU A 16 -6.21 2.04 10.79
C GLU A 16 -6.35 2.69 9.40
N ILE A 17 -6.14 1.93 8.32
CA ILE A 17 -6.21 2.43 6.95
C ILE A 17 -7.66 2.71 6.51
N THR A 18 -8.60 1.87 6.90
CA THR A 18 -9.99 1.99 6.45
C THR A 18 -10.83 2.91 7.33
N GLY A 19 -10.43 3.13 8.59
CA GLY A 19 -11.25 3.77 9.62
C GLY A 19 -12.48 2.95 10.03
N ALA A 20 -12.61 1.71 9.53
CA ALA A 20 -13.76 0.86 9.81
C ALA A 20 -13.54 0.08 11.11
N SER A 21 -14.63 -0.16 11.84
CA SER A 21 -14.61 -0.98 13.06
C SER A 21 -14.19 -2.44 12.78
N LYS A 22 -14.53 -2.94 11.59
CA LYS A 22 -14.18 -4.28 11.11
C LYS A 22 -13.79 -4.25 9.62
N PRO A 23 -12.57 -4.70 9.26
CA PRO A 23 -12.19 -4.88 7.85
C PRO A 23 -13.03 -5.97 7.19
N ARG A 24 -13.15 -5.91 5.85
CA ARG A 24 -13.89 -6.93 5.10
C ARG A 24 -13.07 -8.21 5.02
N ASP A 25 -13.73 -9.36 5.09
CA ASP A 25 -13.05 -10.67 5.09
C ASP A 25 -12.17 -10.87 3.84
N GLY A 26 -12.60 -10.39 2.67
CA GLY A 26 -11.81 -10.43 1.45
C GLY A 26 -10.55 -9.56 1.48
N GLN A 27 -10.54 -8.48 2.27
CA GLN A 27 -9.32 -7.67 2.48
C GLN A 27 -8.33 -8.43 3.37
N ILE A 28 -8.82 -9.02 4.47
CA ILE A 28 -8.00 -9.78 5.41
C ILE A 28 -7.34 -10.96 4.68
N GLU A 29 -8.13 -11.72 3.93
CA GLU A 29 -7.62 -12.88 3.19
C GLU A 29 -6.62 -12.48 2.11
N ALA A 30 -6.87 -11.40 1.37
CA ALA A 30 -5.93 -10.92 0.37
C ALA A 30 -4.59 -10.50 0.98
N VAL A 31 -4.59 -9.73 2.08
CA VAL A 31 -3.35 -9.31 2.76
C VAL A 31 -2.63 -10.52 3.36
N LYS A 32 -3.36 -11.46 3.96
CA LYS A 32 -2.78 -12.70 4.49
C LYS A 32 -2.07 -13.51 3.41
N ARG A 33 -2.70 -13.71 2.25
CA ARG A 33 -2.09 -14.41 1.11
C ARG A 33 -0.83 -13.72 0.60
N LEU A 34 -0.83 -12.39 0.55
CA LEU A 34 0.32 -11.61 0.09
C LEU A 34 1.48 -11.58 1.09
N VAL A 35 1.21 -11.35 2.38
CA VAL A 35 2.23 -11.08 3.40
C VAL A 35 2.70 -12.37 4.10
N VAL A 36 1.76 -13.22 4.50
CA VAL A 36 2.04 -14.43 5.28
C VAL A 36 2.37 -15.59 4.36
N GLU A 37 1.50 -15.86 3.39
CA GLU A 37 1.66 -17.00 2.48
C GLU A 37 2.59 -16.72 1.29
N ARG A 38 2.86 -15.45 1.00
CA ARG A 38 3.69 -14.98 -0.13
C ARG A 38 3.23 -15.55 -1.48
N LYS A 39 1.93 -15.58 -1.70
CA LYS A 39 1.30 -16.08 -2.94
C LYS A 39 0.79 -14.94 -3.81
N ASP A 40 0.89 -15.13 -5.12
CA ASP A 40 0.19 -14.30 -6.08
C ASP A 40 -1.32 -14.33 -5.83
N THR A 41 -1.93 -13.15 -5.84
CA THR A 41 -3.32 -12.97 -5.40
C THR A 41 -4.06 -12.05 -6.36
N VAL A 42 -5.17 -12.55 -6.92
CA VAL A 42 -6.10 -11.76 -7.73
C VAL A 42 -7.30 -11.41 -6.86
N LEU A 43 -7.51 -10.11 -6.59
CA LEU A 43 -8.66 -9.61 -5.85
C LEU A 43 -9.70 -9.02 -6.79
N ILE A 44 -10.84 -9.69 -6.92
CA ILE A 44 -12.01 -9.20 -7.67
C ILE A 44 -13.02 -8.67 -6.67
N ALA A 45 -13.36 -7.38 -6.76
CA ALA A 45 -14.39 -6.77 -5.93
C ALA A 45 -15.06 -5.60 -6.65
N ALA A 46 -16.24 -5.18 -6.18
CA ALA A 46 -16.96 -4.01 -6.71
C ALA A 46 -16.20 -2.68 -6.46
N THR A 47 -16.52 -1.63 -7.22
CA THR A 47 -16.08 -0.26 -6.90
C THR A 47 -16.60 0.13 -5.50
N GLY A 48 -15.83 0.95 -4.78
CA GLY A 48 -16.17 1.30 -3.38
C GLY A 48 -15.94 0.20 -2.33
N TYR A 49 -15.51 -1.02 -2.73
CA TYR A 49 -15.18 -2.10 -1.77
C TYR A 49 -13.98 -1.76 -0.86
N GLY A 50 -13.13 -0.80 -1.26
CA GLY A 50 -11.90 -0.47 -0.55
C GLY A 50 -10.74 -1.39 -0.93
N LYS A 51 -10.61 -1.72 -2.22
CA LYS A 51 -9.52 -2.57 -2.74
C LYS A 51 -8.12 -1.97 -2.49
N SER A 52 -7.99 -0.64 -2.53
CA SER A 52 -6.72 0.07 -2.28
C SER A 52 -6.17 -0.20 -0.88
N ALA A 53 -7.03 -0.42 0.12
CA ALA A 53 -6.61 -0.70 1.49
C ALA A 53 -5.74 -1.96 1.60
N VAL A 54 -5.93 -2.94 0.71
CA VAL A 54 -5.10 -4.16 0.65
C VAL A 54 -3.67 -3.82 0.24
N LEU A 55 -3.51 -2.97 -0.78
CA LEU A 55 -2.19 -2.53 -1.25
C LEU A 55 -1.48 -1.67 -0.20
N PHE A 56 -2.21 -0.77 0.45
CA PHE A 56 -1.66 0.07 1.51
C PHE A 56 -1.25 -0.77 2.73
N ALA A 57 -2.07 -1.74 3.13
CA ALA A 57 -1.75 -2.65 4.22
C ALA A 57 -0.53 -3.51 3.89
N PHE A 58 -0.41 -3.99 2.66
CA PHE A 58 0.78 -4.70 2.20
C PHE A 58 2.04 -3.83 2.34
N SER A 59 2.02 -2.59 1.83
CA SER A 59 3.15 -1.66 1.95
C SER A 59 3.50 -1.33 3.41
N ALA A 60 2.52 -1.28 4.31
CA ALA A 60 2.75 -0.98 5.73
C ALA A 60 3.32 -2.16 6.52
N LEU A 61 3.01 -3.39 6.10
CA LEU A 61 3.39 -4.62 6.81
C LEU A 61 4.72 -5.19 6.34
N VAL A 62 5.14 -4.86 5.12
CA VAL A 62 6.36 -5.38 4.51
C VAL A 62 7.45 -4.32 4.58
N ASP A 63 8.60 -4.68 5.15
CA ASP A 63 9.80 -3.83 5.16
C ASP A 63 10.54 -3.89 3.82
N LYS A 64 9.82 -3.59 2.73
CA LYS A 64 10.31 -3.59 1.34
C LYS A 64 9.64 -2.49 0.54
N ILE A 65 10.27 -2.15 -0.59
CA ILE A 65 9.69 -1.25 -1.58
C ILE A 65 8.50 -1.96 -2.26
N THR A 66 7.34 -1.32 -2.26
CA THR A 66 6.15 -1.76 -3.00
C THR A 66 6.00 -0.92 -4.25
N ILE A 67 5.95 -1.57 -5.41
CA ILE A 67 5.73 -0.91 -6.70
C ILE A 67 4.25 -1.10 -7.07
N GLN A 68 3.53 0.01 -7.19
CA GLN A 68 2.14 0.02 -7.62
C GLN A 68 2.04 0.56 -9.04
N ILE A 69 1.55 -0.26 -9.96
CA ILE A 69 1.31 0.14 -11.35
C ILE A 69 -0.16 0.54 -11.47
N VAL A 70 -0.41 1.77 -11.89
CA VAL A 70 -1.75 2.30 -12.10
C VAL A 70 -1.87 2.87 -13.52
N PRO A 71 -2.94 2.55 -14.26
CA PRO A 71 -3.09 3.01 -15.65
C PRO A 71 -3.56 4.46 -15.75
N LEU A 72 -4.15 5.02 -14.69
CA LEU A 72 -4.75 6.35 -14.69
C LEU A 72 -3.99 7.27 -13.73
N VAL A 73 -3.38 8.32 -14.28
CA VAL A 73 -2.54 9.29 -13.54
C VAL A 73 -3.29 9.88 -12.34
N LYS A 74 -4.45 10.51 -12.56
CA LYS A 74 -5.25 11.15 -11.50
C LYS A 74 -5.66 10.20 -10.37
N LEU A 75 -5.91 8.93 -10.70
CA LEU A 75 -6.22 7.91 -9.69
C LEU A 75 -4.98 7.58 -8.86
N GLY A 76 -3.82 7.47 -9.51
CA GLY A 76 -2.53 7.26 -8.87
C GLY A 76 -2.15 8.39 -7.91
N GLU A 77 -2.27 9.64 -8.35
CA GLU A 77 -2.05 10.83 -7.50
C GLU A 77 -2.94 10.82 -6.27
N SER A 78 -4.24 10.53 -6.46
CA SER A 78 -5.20 10.44 -5.35
C SER A 78 -4.81 9.35 -4.35
N GLN A 79 -4.34 8.18 -4.83
CA GLN A 79 -3.89 7.08 -3.99
C GLN A 79 -2.58 7.40 -3.26
N ARG A 80 -1.64 8.12 -3.90
CA ARG A 80 -0.42 8.63 -3.27
C ARG A 80 -0.75 9.57 -2.12
N ASP A 81 -1.67 10.50 -2.34
CA ASP A 81 -2.05 11.47 -1.32
C ASP A 81 -2.85 10.80 -0.18
N GLU A 82 -3.60 9.75 -0.49
CA GLU A 82 -4.30 8.93 0.51
C GLU A 82 -3.35 8.11 1.36
N ILE A 83 -2.36 7.43 0.76
CA ILE A 83 -1.39 6.62 1.51
C ILE A 83 -0.48 7.50 2.38
N ALA A 84 -0.02 8.66 1.86
CA ALA A 84 0.77 9.62 2.65
C ALA A 84 0.01 10.12 3.88
N ARG A 85 -1.30 10.35 3.76
CA ARG A 85 -2.15 10.78 4.88
C ARG A 85 -2.43 9.67 5.88
N LYS A 86 -2.73 8.46 5.40
CA LYS A 86 -3.15 7.34 6.26
C LYS A 86 -1.98 6.60 6.90
N LEU A 87 -0.82 6.64 6.27
CA LEU A 87 0.40 6.00 6.73
C LEU A 87 1.50 7.06 6.76
N PRO A 88 1.64 7.83 7.86
CA PRO A 88 2.61 8.92 7.94
C PRO A 88 4.07 8.47 7.87
N LYS A 89 4.34 7.17 8.09
CA LYS A 89 5.66 6.57 7.87
C LYS A 89 5.90 6.14 6.43
N SER A 90 4.88 6.16 5.58
CA SER A 90 5.03 5.87 4.16
C SER A 90 5.64 7.07 3.45
N ASN A 91 6.63 6.84 2.61
CA ASN A 91 7.22 7.84 1.73
C ASN A 91 6.86 7.50 0.27
N PRO A 92 5.58 7.67 -0.15
CA PRO A 92 5.14 7.27 -1.47
C PRO A 92 5.72 8.22 -2.54
N ILE A 93 6.32 7.65 -3.56
CA ILE A 93 6.92 8.39 -4.68
C ILE A 93 6.06 8.15 -5.92
N TRP A 94 5.68 9.23 -6.61
CA TRP A 94 5.01 9.15 -7.91
C TRP A 94 6.03 9.15 -9.04
N ILE A 95 5.82 8.29 -10.02
CA ILE A 95 6.65 8.17 -11.22
C ILE A 95 5.71 8.11 -12.43
N ASP A 96 5.88 9.03 -13.35
CA ASP A 96 5.18 9.12 -14.63
C ASP A 96 6.16 9.46 -15.78
N ALA A 97 5.62 9.71 -16.97
CA ALA A 97 6.41 10.05 -18.16
C ALA A 97 7.17 11.38 -18.02
N ASP A 98 6.63 12.32 -17.25
CA ASP A 98 7.21 13.64 -17.00
C ASP A 98 8.16 13.63 -15.79
N THR A 99 8.35 12.47 -15.16
CA THR A 99 9.36 12.25 -14.12
C THR A 99 10.73 12.13 -14.80
N HIS A 100 11.26 13.26 -15.24
CA HIS A 100 12.65 13.39 -15.68
C HIS A 100 13.56 13.18 -14.46
N ARG A 101 14.69 12.49 -14.64
CA ARG A 101 15.69 12.24 -13.58
C ARG A 101 16.22 13.55 -12.98
N THR A 102 15.54 14.11 -12.00
CA THR A 102 16.11 15.06 -11.05
C THR A 102 16.60 14.27 -9.84
N VAL A 103 17.59 13.39 -10.06
CA VAL A 103 18.39 12.85 -8.95
C VAL A 103 19.45 13.89 -8.60
N CYS A 104 19.00 14.88 -7.84
CA CYS A 104 19.75 15.94 -7.18
C CYS A 104 18.70 16.47 -6.19
N TYR A 105 18.69 16.18 -4.89
CA TYR A 105 19.73 16.33 -3.88
C TYR A 105 19.34 15.51 -2.64
N PHE A 106 20.18 14.56 -2.19
CA PHE A 106 20.19 14.19 -0.76
C PHE A 106 21.62 14.17 -0.17
N TRP A 107 22.67 14.39 -0.97
CA TRP A 107 24.04 14.54 -0.49
C TRP A 107 24.83 15.49 -1.42
N PHE A 108 25.47 16.49 -0.82
CA PHE A 108 26.27 17.62 -1.38
C PHE A 108 25.51 18.81 -1.95
N PRO A 109 25.94 20.08 -1.76
CA PRO A 109 25.38 21.32 -2.32
C PRO A 109 25.85 21.57 -3.79
N CYS A 110 24.97 22.13 -4.64
CA CYS A 110 25.35 22.97 -5.79
C CYS A 110 25.07 24.40 -5.37
#